data_AF-A0A960ZTN8-F1
#
_entry.id   AF-A0A960ZTN8-F1
#
_cell.length_a   1.000
_cell.length_b   1.000
_cell.length_c   1.000
_cell.angle_alpha   90.00
_cell.angle_beta   90.00
_cell.angle_gamma   90.00
#
_symmetry.space_group_name_H-M   'P 1'
#
loop_
_entity.id
_entity.type
_entity.pdbx_description
1 polymer ?
#
loop_
_entity_poly.entity_id
_entity_poly.type
_entity_poly.pdbx_seq_one_letter_code
_entity_poly.pdbx_strand_id
1 'polypeptide(L)'
;MNRILLLPVLALMAFIGSAPAAERVALVIGNDAYQHARPLKAAVNDAAAVAATLQTLGFDTLSSSNAGLEQMVEAMETLKVKAAGAQAVLVYYAGHGVESQGANYLVPVDAKLEKEIQLQTQAVNLNSVLEKLTALNVPARMVILDCCRDNPLEGRTWLATRAVGTGGLGELAVQSLPAATLVVYSASPGKPALDRVSPTDRHSPFTQALLDTLPEPGVHSFEVFGRVEEAVLTRTDGRQSPRVFYNGSTLPFRNFTFATASSGGAAATIAEAPPATPSAPVSTAPVMQTPPAAPPPVVSEPDAPPSTAPAMPELPQSGYFDLDQLFATGPYAAYNSYSRGQILKQAQTKLKAAGLYASSADGVPGPGTQRAILAHQQAQSLPLSGKLDTATIGSLGLDGIQQMTAPKPQNQTPSGKPAPSRLTPEQRVLRALTRGPQT
;
A
#
# COMPACT_ATOMS: atom_id res chain seq x y z
N MET A 1 24.26 77.22 19.67
CA MET A 1 24.21 76.06 20.58
C MET A 1 23.60 74.87 19.85
N ASN A 2 24.35 73.77 19.77
CA ASN A 2 24.09 72.58 18.96
C ASN A 2 22.71 71.96 19.19
N ARG A 3 22.00 71.65 18.11
CA ARG A 3 20.91 70.66 18.11
C ARG A 3 21.35 69.46 17.27
N ILE A 4 21.72 68.39 17.96
CA ILE A 4 21.98 67.07 17.40
C ILE A 4 20.62 66.47 17.03
N LEU A 5 20.38 66.25 15.73
CA LEU A 5 19.22 65.50 15.24
C LEU A 5 19.67 64.05 15.01
N LEU A 6 19.19 63.14 15.86
CA LEU A 6 19.39 61.70 15.72
C LEU A 6 18.39 61.18 14.67
N LEU A 7 18.89 60.64 13.56
CA LEU A 7 18.10 59.85 12.60
C LEU A 7 18.08 58.39 13.08
N PRO A 8 16.91 57.72 13.20
CA PRO A 8 16.88 56.29 13.41
C PRO A 8 17.04 55.59 12.05
N VAL A 9 18.11 54.81 11.90
CA VAL A 9 18.28 53.85 10.82
C VAL A 9 17.31 52.70 11.07
N LEU A 10 16.23 52.64 10.29
CA LEU A 10 15.29 51.53 10.29
C LEU A 10 15.93 50.35 9.56
N ALA A 11 16.47 49.40 10.32
CA ALA A 11 16.97 48.13 9.78
C ALA A 11 15.78 47.27 9.32
N LEU A 12 15.55 47.23 8.01
CA LEU A 12 14.63 46.31 7.37
C LEU A 12 15.27 44.90 7.39
N MET A 13 15.03 44.13 8.45
CA MET A 13 15.33 42.70 8.46
C MET A 13 14.39 42.01 7.48
N ALA A 14 14.90 41.66 6.30
CA ALA A 14 14.26 40.72 5.40
C ALA A 14 14.25 39.34 6.08
N PHE A 15 13.07 38.93 6.56
CA PHE A 15 12.80 37.52 6.84
C PHE A 15 12.84 36.77 5.51
N ILE A 16 13.99 36.16 5.21
CA ILE A 16 14.07 35.10 4.21
C ILE A 16 13.38 33.90 4.84
N GLY A 17 12.06 33.78 4.60
CA GLY A 17 11.32 32.59 4.98
C GLY A 17 11.88 31.40 4.21
N SER A 18 12.59 30.50 4.89
CA SER A 18 12.83 29.16 4.35
C SER A 18 11.47 28.53 4.09
N ALA A 19 11.21 28.14 2.84
CA ALA A 19 10.07 27.27 2.53
C ALA A 19 10.14 26.05 3.46
N PRO A 20 9.06 25.67 4.14
CA PRO A 20 9.07 24.47 4.98
C PRO A 20 9.46 23.28 4.11
N ALA A 21 10.41 22.48 4.59
CA ALA A 21 10.76 21.21 3.95
C ALA A 21 9.48 20.36 3.82
N ALA A 22 9.29 19.72 2.67
CA ALA A 22 8.09 18.93 2.42
C ALA A 22 7.97 17.82 3.47
N GLU A 23 6.88 17.84 4.23
CA GLU A 23 6.63 16.87 5.31
C GLU A 23 6.40 15.45 4.75
N ARG A 24 5.99 15.35 3.48
CA ARG A 24 5.67 14.11 2.78
C ARG A 24 6.26 14.16 1.38
N VAL A 25 6.96 13.11 0.96
CA VAL A 25 7.60 13.02 -0.35
C VAL A 25 7.11 11.76 -1.08
N ALA A 26 6.81 11.88 -2.36
CA ALA A 26 6.42 10.75 -3.19
C ALA A 26 7.32 10.60 -4.42
N LEU A 27 7.60 9.36 -4.82
CA LEU A 27 8.13 9.02 -6.14
C LEU A 27 7.10 8.15 -6.86
N VAL A 28 6.70 8.57 -8.05
CA VAL A 28 5.63 7.95 -8.84
C VAL A 28 6.17 7.61 -10.22
N ILE A 29 6.24 6.32 -10.56
CA ILE A 29 6.79 5.83 -11.82
C ILE A 29 5.72 5.05 -12.57
N GLY A 30 5.52 5.34 -13.85
CA GLY A 30 4.60 4.61 -14.74
C GLY A 30 5.28 4.21 -16.04
N ASN A 31 5.30 2.91 -16.36
CA ASN A 31 5.95 2.37 -17.55
C ASN A 31 4.96 1.61 -18.44
N ASP A 32 4.73 2.12 -19.66
CA ASP A 32 3.88 1.49 -20.69
C ASP A 32 4.65 1.07 -21.94
N ALA A 33 5.58 1.93 -22.41
CA ALA A 33 6.22 1.85 -23.72
C ALA A 33 7.45 0.93 -23.73
N TYR A 34 7.28 -0.32 -23.35
CA TYR A 34 8.35 -1.33 -23.33
C TYR A 34 8.92 -1.61 -24.73
N GLN A 35 10.24 -1.50 -24.88
CA GLN A 35 10.95 -1.70 -26.16
C GLN A 35 11.11 -3.18 -26.52
N HIS A 36 11.17 -4.05 -25.51
CA HIS A 36 11.51 -5.48 -25.66
C HIS A 36 10.53 -6.42 -24.95
N ALA A 37 9.37 -5.90 -24.54
CA ALA A 37 8.29 -6.62 -23.87
C ALA A 37 6.93 -6.09 -24.36
N ARG A 38 5.85 -6.80 -24.03
CA ARG A 38 4.49 -6.34 -24.39
C ARG A 38 4.22 -4.96 -23.77
N PRO A 39 3.82 -3.93 -24.52
CA PRO A 39 3.47 -2.64 -23.95
C PRO A 39 2.20 -2.73 -23.10
N LEU A 40 2.11 -1.86 -22.10
CA LEU A 40 0.90 -1.64 -21.30
C LEU A 40 0.15 -0.42 -21.82
N LYS A 41 -1.07 -0.19 -21.32
CA LYS A 41 -1.93 0.91 -21.79
C LYS A 41 -2.36 1.88 -20.70
N ALA A 42 -2.32 1.46 -19.43
CA ALA A 42 -2.79 2.28 -18.31
C ALA A 42 -1.67 2.87 -17.46
N ALA A 43 -0.46 2.29 -17.41
CA ALA A 43 0.51 2.55 -16.35
C ALA A 43 1.01 4.01 -16.30
N VAL A 44 1.23 4.65 -17.44
CA VAL A 44 1.61 6.08 -17.50
C VAL A 44 0.45 6.96 -17.06
N ASN A 45 -0.78 6.65 -17.48
CA ASN A 45 -1.97 7.40 -17.09
C ASN A 45 -2.28 7.22 -15.59
N ASP A 46 -2.09 6.02 -15.08
CA ASP A 46 -2.21 5.65 -13.67
C ASP A 46 -1.22 6.43 -12.81
N ALA A 47 0.07 6.40 -13.17
CA ALA A 47 1.10 7.15 -12.49
C ALA A 47 0.84 8.67 -12.52
N ALA A 48 0.39 9.22 -13.66
CA ALA A 48 0.06 10.63 -13.76
C ALA A 48 -1.09 11.03 -12.83
N ALA A 49 -2.17 10.23 -12.80
CA ALA A 49 -3.32 10.50 -11.93
C ALA A 49 -2.95 10.37 -10.45
N VAL A 50 -2.23 9.32 -10.06
CA VAL A 50 -1.76 9.13 -8.68
C VAL A 50 -0.84 10.27 -8.25
N ALA A 51 0.08 10.70 -9.12
CA ALA A 51 0.95 11.84 -8.83
C ALA A 51 0.15 13.13 -8.59
N ALA A 52 -0.81 13.45 -9.45
CA ALA A 52 -1.68 14.62 -9.29
C ALA A 52 -2.47 14.55 -7.97
N THR A 53 -3.06 13.39 -7.65
CA THR A 53 -3.77 13.19 -6.39
C THR A 53 -2.84 13.38 -5.19
N LEU A 54 -1.66 12.76 -5.17
CA LEU A 54 -0.71 12.91 -4.06
C LEU A 54 -0.23 14.36 -3.87
N GLN A 55 -0.05 15.11 -4.97
CA GLN A 55 0.25 16.55 -4.90
C GLN A 55 -0.89 17.32 -4.22
N THR A 56 -2.15 17.07 -4.57
CA THR A 56 -3.30 17.71 -3.89
C THR A 56 -3.39 17.35 -2.41
N LEU A 57 -2.83 16.20 -2.02
CA LEU A 57 -2.77 15.70 -0.65
C LEU A 57 -1.52 16.16 0.12
N GLY A 58 -0.73 17.08 -0.48
CA GLY A 58 0.41 17.73 0.17
C GLY A 58 1.72 16.95 0.10
N PHE A 59 1.86 15.99 -0.82
CA PHE A 59 3.15 15.36 -1.11
C PHE A 59 3.97 16.16 -2.11
N ASP A 60 5.25 16.38 -1.82
CA ASP A 60 6.24 16.77 -2.83
C ASP A 60 6.52 15.55 -3.72
N THR A 61 5.94 15.57 -4.92
CA THR A 61 5.88 14.40 -5.79
C THR A 61 6.89 14.52 -6.93
N LEU A 62 7.77 13.52 -7.02
CA LEU A 62 8.61 13.24 -8.17
C LEU A 62 7.87 12.26 -9.09
N SER A 63 7.83 12.55 -10.39
CA SER A 63 7.18 11.69 -11.37
C SER A 63 8.13 11.30 -12.49
N SER A 64 8.05 10.06 -12.94
CA SER A 64 8.77 9.56 -14.11
C SER A 64 7.87 8.66 -14.95
N SER A 65 7.93 8.82 -16.27
CA SER A 65 7.07 8.08 -17.21
C SER A 65 7.93 7.43 -18.28
N ASN A 66 7.66 6.15 -18.56
CA ASN A 66 8.44 5.32 -19.47
C ASN A 66 9.93 5.38 -19.16
N ALA A 67 10.26 5.17 -17.89
CA ALA A 67 11.62 5.28 -17.37
C ALA A 67 12.47 4.06 -17.76
N GLY A 68 13.64 4.33 -18.34
CA GLY A 68 14.71 3.36 -18.48
C GLY A 68 15.45 3.11 -17.15
N LEU A 69 16.38 2.15 -17.13
CA LEU A 69 17.04 1.74 -15.90
C LEU A 69 17.77 2.90 -15.19
N GLU A 70 18.54 3.67 -15.96
CA GLU A 70 19.31 4.81 -15.43
C GLU A 70 18.40 5.86 -14.79
N GLN A 71 17.29 6.19 -15.46
CA GLN A 71 16.31 7.16 -14.98
C GLN A 71 15.60 6.68 -13.70
N MET A 72 15.29 5.38 -13.60
CA MET A 72 14.72 4.82 -12.37
C MET A 72 15.73 4.89 -11.20
N VAL A 73 17.01 4.62 -11.45
CA VAL A 73 18.07 4.74 -10.44
C VAL A 73 18.25 6.19 -10.01
N GLU A 74 18.32 7.13 -10.94
CA GLU A 74 18.44 8.57 -10.67
C GLU A 74 17.23 9.10 -9.88
N ALA A 75 16.01 8.67 -10.23
CA ALA A 75 14.80 9.04 -9.51
C ALA A 75 14.83 8.58 -8.04
N MET A 76 15.37 7.38 -7.77
CA MET A 76 15.56 6.89 -6.41
C MET A 76 16.63 7.69 -5.63
N GLU A 77 17.72 8.11 -6.28
CA GLU A 77 18.72 8.98 -5.62
C GLU A 77 18.15 10.37 -5.34
N THR A 78 17.35 10.91 -6.26
CA THR A 78 16.65 12.20 -6.07
C THR A 78 15.63 12.11 -4.93
N LEU A 79 14.87 11.02 -4.86
CA LEU A 79 13.96 10.73 -3.76
C LEU A 79 14.70 10.73 -2.42
N LYS A 80 15.87 10.08 -2.34
CA LYS A 80 16.68 10.03 -1.13
C LYS A 80 17.09 11.41 -0.63
N VAL A 81 17.49 12.30 -1.54
CA VAL A 81 17.86 13.68 -1.17
C VAL A 81 16.63 14.45 -0.67
N LYS A 82 15.50 14.37 -1.36
CA LYS A 82 14.26 15.07 -0.98
C LYS A 82 13.62 14.54 0.30
N ALA A 83 13.73 13.24 0.56
CA ALA A 83 13.15 12.60 1.74
C ALA A 83 13.93 12.90 3.04
N ALA A 84 15.07 13.60 2.98
CA ALA A 84 15.83 13.98 4.16
C ALA A 84 14.99 14.90 5.07
N GLY A 85 14.63 14.40 6.26
CA GLY A 85 13.78 15.11 7.22
C GLY A 85 12.27 15.00 6.97
N ALA A 86 11.84 14.22 5.96
CA ALA A 86 10.43 13.96 5.72
C ALA A 86 9.84 13.04 6.81
N GLN A 87 8.54 13.18 7.09
CA GLN A 87 7.81 12.30 8.00
C GLN A 87 7.24 11.07 7.29
N ALA A 88 6.97 11.19 5.99
CA ALA A 88 6.50 10.09 5.17
C ALA A 88 7.16 10.09 3.79
N VAL A 89 7.45 8.88 3.30
CA VAL A 89 7.91 8.63 1.94
C VAL A 89 7.03 7.58 1.29
N LEU A 90 6.58 7.85 0.07
CA LEU A 90 5.77 6.93 -0.73
C LEU A 90 6.43 6.66 -2.08
N VAL A 91 6.58 5.40 -2.45
CA VAL A 91 6.97 5.00 -3.80
C VAL A 91 5.78 4.31 -4.45
N TYR A 92 5.31 4.84 -5.57
CA TYR A 92 4.30 4.20 -6.41
C TYR A 92 4.96 3.78 -7.71
N TYR A 93 4.74 2.53 -8.13
CA TYR A 93 5.19 2.03 -9.42
C TYR A 93 4.05 1.29 -10.13
N ALA A 94 3.76 1.71 -11.36
CA ALA A 94 2.88 1.00 -12.30
C ALA A 94 3.70 0.52 -13.50
N GLY A 95 3.55 -0.77 -13.85
CA GLY A 95 4.32 -1.37 -14.96
C GLY A 95 4.42 -2.89 -14.88
N HIS A 96 5.43 -3.45 -15.54
CA HIS A 96 5.78 -4.87 -15.45
C HIS A 96 6.63 -5.17 -14.22
N GLY A 97 6.24 -6.22 -13.48
CA GLY A 97 6.99 -6.76 -12.36
C GLY A 97 7.26 -8.25 -12.53
N VAL A 98 8.52 -8.67 -12.32
CA VAL A 98 8.95 -10.07 -12.48
C VAL A 98 9.50 -10.61 -11.16
N GLU A 99 9.20 -11.86 -10.85
CA GLU A 99 9.86 -12.59 -9.77
C GLU A 99 10.85 -13.60 -10.33
N SER A 100 12.01 -13.70 -9.71
CA SER A 100 12.98 -14.75 -9.98
C SER A 100 13.74 -15.13 -8.71
N GLN A 101 13.73 -16.41 -8.37
CA GLN A 101 14.45 -17.00 -7.24
C GLN A 101 14.12 -16.34 -5.87
N GLY A 102 12.85 -15.96 -5.68
CA GLY A 102 12.37 -15.29 -4.48
C GLY A 102 12.65 -13.79 -4.43
N ALA A 103 13.19 -13.21 -5.51
CA ALA A 103 13.46 -11.78 -5.63
C ALA A 103 12.50 -11.11 -6.62
N ASN A 104 12.03 -9.93 -6.25
CA ASN A 104 11.08 -9.12 -6.99
C ASN A 104 11.81 -8.02 -7.76
N TYR A 105 11.48 -7.85 -9.04
CA TYR A 105 12.13 -6.88 -9.94
C TYR A 105 11.08 -6.00 -10.62
N LEU A 106 11.31 -4.69 -10.60
CA LEU A 106 10.57 -3.69 -11.37
C LEU A 106 11.26 -3.55 -12.73
N VAL A 107 10.50 -3.59 -13.82
CA VAL A 107 11.06 -3.65 -15.19
C VAL A 107 11.09 -2.26 -15.84
N PRO A 108 12.27 -1.74 -16.19
CA PRO A 108 12.43 -0.54 -17.02
C PRO A 108 11.93 -0.73 -18.45
N VAL A 109 11.58 0.36 -19.16
CA VAL A 109 11.06 0.25 -20.54
C VAL A 109 12.11 -0.22 -21.56
N ASP A 110 13.40 0.00 -21.28
CA ASP A 110 14.55 -0.37 -22.11
C ASP A 110 15.13 -1.76 -21.76
N ALA A 111 14.54 -2.46 -20.79
CA ALA A 111 15.07 -3.73 -20.29
C ALA A 111 15.02 -4.85 -21.35
N LYS A 112 16.18 -5.35 -21.74
CA LYS A 112 16.35 -6.47 -22.67
C LYS A 112 16.58 -7.79 -21.91
N LEU A 113 15.48 -8.41 -21.51
CA LEU A 113 15.47 -9.60 -20.63
C LEU A 113 15.42 -10.94 -21.38
N GLU A 114 16.43 -11.24 -22.20
CA GLU A 114 16.54 -12.50 -22.97
C GLU A 114 16.90 -13.72 -22.12
N LYS A 115 17.54 -13.52 -20.96
CA LYS A 115 17.99 -14.56 -20.02
C LYS A 115 17.75 -14.11 -18.59
N GLU A 116 17.54 -15.07 -17.67
CA GLU A 116 17.27 -14.80 -16.25
C GLU A 116 18.33 -13.92 -15.58
N ILE A 117 19.60 -14.18 -15.89
CA ILE A 117 20.73 -13.42 -15.33
C ILE A 117 20.67 -11.92 -15.63
N GLN A 118 19.98 -11.51 -16.70
CA GLN A 118 19.85 -10.10 -17.07
C GLN A 118 18.89 -9.34 -16.15
N LEU A 119 18.04 -10.01 -15.37
CA LEU A 119 17.23 -9.33 -14.35
C LEU A 119 18.11 -8.60 -13.31
N GLN A 120 19.31 -9.12 -13.03
CA GLN A 120 20.23 -8.53 -12.07
C GLN A 120 20.89 -7.24 -12.57
N THR A 121 20.95 -7.04 -13.88
CA THR A 121 21.67 -5.91 -14.50
C THR A 121 20.78 -4.97 -15.29
N GLN A 122 19.56 -5.39 -15.64
CA GLN A 122 18.63 -4.63 -16.49
C GLN A 122 17.28 -4.35 -15.82
N ALA A 123 17.10 -4.72 -14.55
CA ALA A 123 15.89 -4.42 -13.80
C ALA A 123 16.24 -3.92 -12.40
N VAL A 124 15.27 -3.29 -11.73
CA VAL A 124 15.45 -2.75 -10.38
C VAL A 124 14.96 -3.77 -9.37
N ASN A 125 15.86 -4.25 -8.51
CA ASN A 125 15.51 -5.18 -7.42
C ASN A 125 14.72 -4.43 -6.32
N LEU A 126 13.53 -4.93 -5.99
CA LEU A 126 12.65 -4.34 -4.99
C LEU A 126 13.27 -4.37 -3.58
N ASN A 127 14.02 -5.42 -3.23
CA ASN A 127 14.71 -5.46 -1.93
C ASN A 127 15.73 -4.33 -1.82
N SER A 128 16.45 -4.01 -2.90
CA SER A 128 17.36 -2.86 -2.92
C SER A 128 16.61 -1.53 -2.77
N VAL A 129 15.40 -1.39 -3.33
CA VAL A 129 14.54 -0.21 -3.08
C VAL A 129 14.16 -0.13 -1.61
N LEU A 130 13.71 -1.23 -1.01
CA LEU A 130 13.30 -1.28 0.40
C LEU A 130 14.48 -0.99 1.36
N GLU A 131 15.67 -1.53 1.08
CA GLU A 131 16.90 -1.23 1.82
C GLU A 131 17.26 0.26 1.73
N LYS A 132 17.19 0.85 0.53
CA LYS A 132 17.41 2.30 0.35
C LYS A 132 16.42 3.14 1.15
N LEU A 133 15.13 2.78 1.13
CA LEU A 133 14.10 3.47 1.92
C LEU A 133 14.35 3.36 3.43
N THR A 134 14.84 2.21 3.90
CA THR A 134 15.21 2.00 5.31
C THR A 134 16.24 3.03 5.75
N ALA A 135 17.28 3.21 4.94
CA ALA A 135 18.39 4.11 5.22
C ALA A 135 18.00 5.60 5.29
N LEU A 136 16.80 5.97 4.80
CA LEU A 136 16.31 7.36 4.86
C LEU A 136 15.91 7.81 6.28
N ASN A 137 15.79 6.90 7.25
CA ASN A 137 15.32 7.19 8.60
C ASN A 137 13.97 7.93 8.67
N VAL A 138 13.10 7.74 7.67
CA VAL A 138 11.75 8.31 7.61
C VAL A 138 10.77 7.48 8.46
N PRO A 139 9.91 8.08 9.30
CA PRO A 139 8.96 7.37 10.15
C PRO A 139 7.97 6.46 9.40
N ALA A 140 7.36 6.93 8.32
CA ALA A 140 6.40 6.17 7.52
C ALA A 140 6.93 5.93 6.10
N ARG A 141 7.16 4.66 5.74
CA ARG A 141 7.63 4.26 4.40
C ARG A 141 6.57 3.41 3.72
N MET A 142 6.08 3.85 2.57
CA MET A 142 5.08 3.12 1.80
C MET A 142 5.60 2.79 0.41
N VAL A 143 5.39 1.57 -0.04
CA VAL A 143 5.65 1.14 -1.42
C VAL A 143 4.38 0.54 -2.00
N ILE A 144 3.84 1.14 -3.05
CA ILE A 144 2.61 0.72 -3.72
C ILE A 144 2.97 0.25 -5.12
N LEU A 145 2.65 -1.01 -5.42
CA LEU A 145 3.05 -1.69 -6.64
C LEU A 145 1.81 -2.08 -7.44
N ASP A 146 1.54 -1.33 -8.51
CA ASP A 146 0.53 -1.66 -9.51
C ASP A 146 1.15 -2.38 -10.69
N CYS A 147 1.65 -3.60 -10.42
CA CYS A 147 2.40 -4.35 -11.42
C CYS A 147 1.52 -5.40 -12.08
N CYS A 148 1.40 -5.35 -13.41
CA CYS A 148 0.91 -6.47 -14.19
C CYS A 148 1.84 -7.67 -14.01
N ARG A 149 1.26 -8.86 -13.78
CA ARG A 149 1.99 -10.12 -13.57
C ARG A 149 1.71 -11.13 -14.69
N ASP A 150 1.31 -10.62 -15.85
CA ASP A 150 1.49 -11.32 -17.12
C ASP A 150 2.99 -11.36 -17.40
N ASN A 151 3.51 -12.51 -17.80
CA ASN A 151 4.91 -12.63 -18.20
C ASN A 151 5.17 -11.60 -19.32
N PRO A 152 5.98 -10.53 -19.10
CA PRO A 152 6.18 -9.48 -20.10
C PRO A 152 6.85 -10.00 -21.39
N LEU A 153 7.32 -11.24 -21.35
CA LEU A 153 8.12 -11.93 -22.35
C LEU A 153 7.45 -13.24 -22.79
N GLU A 154 6.12 -13.22 -22.98
CA GLU A 154 5.37 -14.32 -23.59
C GLU A 154 6.16 -14.88 -24.80
N GLY A 155 6.51 -16.17 -24.75
CA GLY A 155 7.32 -16.85 -25.76
C GLY A 155 8.78 -17.15 -25.38
N ARG A 156 9.32 -16.65 -24.25
CA ARG A 156 10.66 -17.02 -23.78
C ARG A 156 10.63 -18.24 -22.87
N THR A 157 11.26 -19.33 -23.31
CA THR A 157 11.21 -20.67 -22.68
C THR A 157 11.60 -20.67 -21.20
N TRP A 158 12.55 -19.82 -20.77
CA TRP A 158 13.03 -19.80 -19.39
C TRP A 158 12.09 -19.10 -18.39
N LEU A 159 11.26 -18.14 -18.83
CA LEU A 159 10.14 -17.64 -18.00
C LEU A 159 8.93 -18.57 -18.10
N ALA A 160 8.68 -19.16 -19.27
CA ALA A 160 7.54 -20.05 -19.50
C ALA A 160 7.62 -21.36 -18.69
N THR A 161 8.83 -21.92 -18.46
CA THR A 161 9.01 -23.17 -17.69
C THR A 161 8.77 -23.01 -16.18
N ARG A 162 8.69 -21.78 -15.67
CA ARG A 162 8.25 -21.49 -14.29
C ARG A 162 6.87 -20.83 -14.23
N ALA A 163 6.31 -20.44 -15.37
CA ALA A 163 4.95 -19.88 -15.50
C ALA A 163 3.82 -20.93 -15.37
N VAL A 164 4.12 -22.20 -15.09
CA VAL A 164 3.11 -23.25 -14.80
C VAL A 164 2.50 -23.09 -13.38
N GLY A 165 2.88 -22.05 -12.63
CA GLY A 165 2.21 -21.73 -11.36
C GLY A 165 2.53 -20.38 -10.71
N THR A 166 3.55 -19.65 -11.17
CA THR A 166 4.02 -18.40 -10.53
C THR A 166 4.24 -17.29 -11.56
N GLY A 167 3.20 -16.50 -11.85
CA GLY A 167 3.31 -15.27 -12.63
C GLY A 167 3.64 -14.06 -11.72
N GLY A 168 4.66 -13.27 -12.08
CA GLY A 168 5.12 -11.99 -11.47
C GLY A 168 5.57 -11.99 -10.00
N LEU A 169 5.59 -10.81 -9.32
CA LEU A 169 6.20 -10.56 -7.98
C LEU A 169 5.83 -11.55 -6.84
N GLY A 170 6.75 -12.39 -6.41
CA GLY A 170 6.58 -13.36 -5.32
C GLY A 170 6.22 -12.73 -3.99
N GLU A 171 5.76 -13.58 -3.07
CA GLU A 171 5.45 -13.17 -1.71
C GLU A 171 6.67 -12.54 -1.05
N LEU A 172 6.51 -11.34 -0.48
CA LEU A 172 7.56 -10.77 0.33
C LEU A 172 7.68 -11.61 1.61
N ALA A 173 8.89 -12.05 1.92
CA ALA A 173 9.19 -12.52 3.25
C ALA A 173 9.00 -11.34 4.22
N VAL A 174 7.84 -11.28 4.87
CA VAL A 174 7.46 -10.17 5.76
C VAL A 174 8.51 -9.92 6.84
N GLN A 175 9.14 -10.99 7.33
CA GLN A 175 10.23 -10.94 8.31
C GLN A 175 11.47 -10.17 7.82
N SER A 176 11.64 -10.06 6.51
CA SER A 176 12.74 -9.36 5.85
C SER A 176 12.41 -7.89 5.57
N LEU A 177 11.16 -7.47 5.78
CA LEU A 177 10.81 -6.07 5.59
C LEU A 177 11.41 -5.21 6.71
N PRO A 178 11.95 -4.04 6.40
CA PRO A 178 12.40 -3.10 7.40
C PRO A 178 11.23 -2.67 8.30
N ALA A 179 11.48 -2.47 9.60
CA ALA A 179 10.46 -1.98 10.52
C ALA A 179 9.86 -0.65 10.03
N ALA A 180 8.56 -0.46 10.24
CA ALA A 180 7.82 0.72 9.77
C ALA A 180 7.85 0.89 8.23
N THR A 181 7.76 -0.22 7.51
CA THR A 181 7.56 -0.24 6.05
C THR A 181 6.27 -0.96 5.73
N LEU A 182 5.44 -0.34 4.89
CA LEU A 182 4.20 -0.88 4.36
C LEU A 182 4.37 -1.06 2.85
N VAL A 183 4.09 -2.26 2.35
CA VAL A 183 4.12 -2.59 0.93
C VAL A 183 2.75 -3.07 0.49
N VAL A 184 2.19 -2.44 -0.54
CA VAL A 184 0.88 -2.78 -1.12
C VAL A 184 1.08 -3.30 -2.53
N TYR A 185 0.57 -4.51 -2.78
CA TYR A 185 0.51 -5.10 -4.10
C TYR A 185 -0.91 -4.98 -4.64
N SER A 186 -1.04 -4.64 -5.93
CA SER A 186 -2.33 -4.59 -6.61
C SER A 186 -2.98 -5.95 -6.81
N ALA A 187 -2.22 -7.04 -6.68
CA ALA A 187 -2.71 -8.42 -6.73
C ALA A 187 -1.97 -9.35 -5.75
N SER A 188 -2.58 -10.48 -5.41
CA SER A 188 -2.01 -11.48 -4.50
C SER A 188 -0.76 -12.16 -5.10
N PRO A 189 0.22 -12.61 -4.28
CA PRO A 189 1.36 -13.41 -4.73
C PRO A 189 0.94 -14.56 -5.67
N GLY A 190 1.67 -14.76 -6.76
CA GLY A 190 1.38 -15.67 -7.86
C GLY A 190 0.24 -15.29 -8.82
N LYS A 191 -0.51 -14.20 -8.61
CA LYS A 191 -1.69 -13.83 -9.44
C LYS A 191 -1.48 -12.58 -10.30
N PRO A 192 -2.02 -12.53 -11.54
CA PRO A 192 -1.99 -11.35 -12.41
C PRO A 192 -2.77 -10.17 -11.81
N ALA A 193 -2.22 -8.96 -11.96
CA ALA A 193 -2.99 -7.73 -11.89
C ALA A 193 -3.45 -7.35 -13.30
N LEU A 194 -4.66 -6.81 -13.41
CA LEU A 194 -5.24 -6.39 -14.68
C LEU A 194 -4.74 -4.99 -15.04
N ASP A 195 -4.28 -4.80 -16.27
CA ASP A 195 -3.98 -3.47 -16.83
C ASP A 195 -5.27 -2.63 -16.86
N ARG A 196 -6.38 -3.22 -17.32
CA ARG A 196 -7.73 -2.62 -17.36
C ARG A 196 -8.82 -3.69 -17.30
N VAL A 197 -10.03 -3.34 -16.84
CA VAL A 197 -11.17 -4.29 -16.83
C VAL A 197 -11.92 -4.25 -18.16
N SER A 198 -12.14 -3.04 -18.69
CA SER A 198 -12.70 -2.77 -20.01
C SER A 198 -11.68 -2.02 -20.89
N PRO A 199 -11.70 -2.22 -22.23
CA PRO A 199 -10.88 -1.42 -23.15
C PRO A 199 -11.12 0.10 -23.08
N THR A 200 -12.27 0.52 -22.55
CA THR A 200 -12.64 1.93 -22.37
C THR A 200 -12.17 2.51 -21.04
N ASP A 201 -11.71 1.67 -20.11
CA ASP A 201 -11.22 2.16 -18.83
C ASP A 201 -9.96 3.00 -19.04
N ARG A 202 -9.86 4.07 -18.27
CA ARG A 202 -8.69 4.94 -18.26
C ARG A 202 -7.59 4.41 -17.36
N HIS A 203 -7.96 3.66 -16.32
CA HIS A 203 -7.08 3.24 -15.24
C HIS A 203 -7.15 1.75 -14.98
N SER A 204 -6.11 1.19 -14.36
CA SER A 204 -6.20 -0.15 -13.77
C SER A 204 -7.28 -0.19 -12.68
N PRO A 205 -7.88 -1.37 -12.40
CA PRO A 205 -8.88 -1.47 -11.34
C PRO A 205 -8.32 -1.07 -9.96
N PHE A 206 -7.03 -1.32 -9.72
CA PHE A 206 -6.35 -0.96 -8.48
C PHE A 206 -6.09 0.54 -8.38
N THR A 207 -5.56 1.14 -9.44
CA THR A 207 -5.33 2.58 -9.47
C THR A 207 -6.63 3.35 -9.41
N GLN A 208 -7.67 2.92 -10.13
CA GLN A 208 -8.99 3.53 -10.01
C GLN A 208 -9.48 3.50 -8.55
N ALA A 209 -9.36 2.36 -7.86
CA ALA A 209 -9.76 2.25 -6.45
C ALA A 209 -8.93 3.16 -5.53
N LEU A 210 -7.62 3.31 -5.79
CA LEU A 210 -6.78 4.26 -5.05
C LEU A 210 -7.25 5.70 -5.26
N LEU A 211 -7.51 6.11 -6.50
CA LEU A 211 -7.98 7.46 -6.82
C LEU A 211 -9.34 7.76 -6.18
N ASP A 212 -10.22 6.75 -6.09
CA ASP A 212 -11.52 6.88 -5.43
C ASP A 212 -11.39 7.06 -3.90
N THR A 213 -10.34 6.49 -3.27
CA THR A 213 -10.25 6.36 -1.80
C THR A 213 -9.23 7.31 -1.14
N LEU A 214 -8.09 7.58 -1.80
CA LEU A 214 -7.02 8.42 -1.24
C LEU A 214 -7.47 9.85 -0.86
N PRO A 215 -8.37 10.52 -1.61
CA PRO A 215 -8.81 11.87 -1.28
C PRO A 215 -9.77 11.94 -0.08
N GLU A 216 -10.25 10.80 0.44
CA GLU A 216 -11.23 10.80 1.51
C GLU A 216 -10.62 11.31 2.84
N PRO A 217 -11.14 12.43 3.39
CA PRO A 217 -10.59 13.01 4.61
C PRO A 217 -10.88 12.14 5.83
N GLY A 218 -9.91 12.05 6.74
CA GLY A 218 -10.05 11.33 8.00
C GLY A 218 -9.99 9.80 7.90
N VAL A 219 -9.74 9.25 6.71
CA VAL A 219 -9.57 7.81 6.51
C VAL A 219 -8.10 7.41 6.73
N HIS A 220 -7.86 6.48 7.64
CA HIS A 220 -6.52 6.00 7.98
C HIS A 220 -5.96 5.02 6.94
N SER A 221 -4.63 4.91 6.87
CA SER A 221 -3.93 4.14 5.81
C SER A 221 -4.45 2.71 5.62
N PHE A 222 -4.58 1.93 6.70
CA PHE A 222 -5.06 0.55 6.60
C PHE A 222 -6.52 0.46 6.15
N GLU A 223 -7.34 1.46 6.51
CA GLU A 223 -8.71 1.55 6.02
C GLU A 223 -8.76 1.85 4.53
N VAL A 224 -7.95 2.81 4.07
CA VAL A 224 -7.81 3.12 2.65
C VAL A 224 -7.50 1.84 1.87
N PHE A 225 -6.48 1.09 2.30
CA PHE A 225 -6.10 -0.14 1.59
C PHE A 225 -7.13 -1.28 1.71
N GLY A 226 -7.87 -1.35 2.82
CA GLY A 226 -8.98 -2.29 2.96
C GLY A 226 -10.15 -1.98 2.02
N ARG A 227 -10.50 -0.70 1.86
CA ARG A 227 -11.52 -0.23 0.91
C ARG A 227 -11.06 -0.43 -0.54
N VAL A 228 -9.78 -0.18 -0.82
CA VAL A 228 -9.17 -0.48 -2.12
C VAL A 228 -9.26 -1.98 -2.44
N GLU A 229 -8.98 -2.87 -1.48
CA GLU A 229 -9.14 -4.32 -1.67
C GLU A 229 -10.59 -4.68 -2.03
N GLU A 230 -11.57 -4.14 -1.30
CA GLU A 230 -13.00 -4.39 -1.53
C GLU A 230 -13.47 -3.88 -2.91
N ALA A 231 -13.06 -2.67 -3.28
CA ALA A 231 -13.38 -2.07 -4.58
C ALA A 231 -12.77 -2.87 -5.75
N VAL A 232 -11.51 -3.32 -5.62
CA VAL A 232 -10.85 -4.13 -6.65
C VAL A 232 -11.48 -5.51 -6.76
N LEU A 233 -11.78 -6.18 -5.64
CA LEU A 233 -12.48 -7.47 -5.65
C LEU A 233 -13.82 -7.35 -6.38
N THR A 234 -14.58 -6.30 -6.09
CA THR A 234 -15.88 -6.06 -6.73
C THR A 234 -15.74 -5.76 -8.21
N ARG A 235 -14.86 -4.81 -8.58
CA ARG A 235 -14.66 -4.35 -9.96
C ARG A 235 -14.09 -5.43 -10.89
N THR A 236 -13.42 -6.44 -10.32
CA THR A 236 -12.78 -7.51 -11.09
C THR A 236 -13.48 -8.86 -11.00
N ASP A 237 -14.67 -8.91 -10.38
CA ASP A 237 -15.41 -10.16 -10.10
C ASP A 237 -14.56 -11.19 -9.35
N GLY A 238 -13.75 -10.71 -8.39
CA GLY A 238 -12.85 -11.53 -7.57
C GLY A 238 -11.58 -12.01 -8.29
N ARG A 239 -11.34 -11.61 -9.54
CA ARG A 239 -10.15 -12.03 -10.31
C ARG A 239 -8.85 -11.39 -9.79
N GLN A 240 -8.95 -10.23 -9.15
CA GLN A 240 -7.82 -9.51 -8.58
C GLN A 240 -8.10 -9.19 -7.11
N SER A 241 -7.09 -9.39 -6.26
CA SER A 241 -7.22 -9.17 -4.82
C SER A 241 -5.91 -8.55 -4.30
N PRO A 242 -5.91 -7.23 -3.99
CA PRO A 242 -4.77 -6.53 -3.43
C PRO A 242 -4.27 -7.15 -2.12
N ARG A 243 -2.98 -6.97 -1.81
CA ARG A 243 -2.37 -7.47 -0.56
C ARG A 243 -1.50 -6.41 0.07
N VAL A 244 -1.64 -6.24 1.38
CA VAL A 244 -0.80 -5.36 2.19
C VAL A 244 0.17 -6.22 3.00
N PHE A 245 1.45 -5.88 2.95
CA PHE A 245 2.51 -6.49 3.74
C PHE A 245 3.14 -5.40 4.60
N TYR A 246 3.43 -5.69 5.86
CA TYR A 246 4.11 -4.77 6.75
C TYR A 246 4.91 -5.53 7.79
N ASN A 247 5.99 -4.94 8.28
CA ASN A 247 6.77 -5.51 9.38
C ASN A 247 7.09 -4.48 10.46
N GLY A 248 7.16 -4.96 11.69
CA GLY A 248 7.38 -4.15 12.88
C GLY A 248 6.16 -3.33 13.31
N SER A 249 6.41 -2.14 13.84
CA SER A 249 5.36 -1.27 14.39
C SER A 249 4.44 -0.73 13.29
N THR A 250 3.13 -0.89 13.48
CA THR A 250 2.09 -0.27 12.64
C THR A 250 1.77 1.17 13.07
N LEU A 251 2.32 1.64 14.19
CA LEU A 251 2.04 2.97 14.74
C LEU A 251 2.24 4.10 13.71
N PRO A 252 3.28 4.09 12.86
CA PRO A 252 3.46 5.14 11.85
C PRO A 252 2.34 5.21 10.81
N PHE A 253 1.59 4.11 10.61
CA PHE A 253 0.54 4.00 9.60
C PHE A 253 -0.88 4.06 10.19
N ARG A 254 -1.05 3.71 11.47
CA ARG A 254 -2.35 3.72 12.17
C ARG A 254 -2.96 5.11 12.23
N ASN A 255 -2.15 6.14 12.47
CA ASN A 255 -2.62 7.53 12.55
C ASN A 255 -2.34 8.31 11.26
N PHE A 256 -1.78 7.66 10.24
CA PHE A 256 -1.49 8.32 8.97
C PHE A 256 -2.75 8.39 8.12
N THR A 257 -3.14 9.61 7.75
CA THR A 257 -4.19 9.91 6.78
C THR A 257 -3.57 10.54 5.54
N PHE A 258 -4.04 10.11 4.37
CA PHE A 258 -3.60 10.67 3.09
C PHE A 258 -4.16 12.08 2.93
N ALA A 259 -5.47 12.25 3.03
CA ALA A 259 -6.14 13.54 3.11
C ALA A 259 -6.24 14.02 4.57
N THR A 260 -5.71 15.22 4.86
CA THR A 260 -5.91 15.91 6.14
C THR A 260 -7.14 16.81 6.05
N ALA A 261 -7.84 17.09 7.15
CA ALA A 261 -9.04 17.93 7.14
C ALA A 261 -8.80 19.35 6.58
N SER A 262 -7.55 19.85 6.59
CA SER A 262 -7.15 21.11 5.95
C SER A 262 -6.97 21.04 4.43
N SER A 263 -6.88 19.83 3.84
CA SER A 263 -6.75 19.65 2.38
C SER A 263 -8.07 19.79 1.61
N GLY A 264 -9.21 19.88 2.32
CA GLY A 264 -10.53 20.13 1.72
C GLY A 264 -10.80 21.60 1.34
N GLY A 265 -9.84 22.50 1.55
CA GLY A 265 -9.95 23.94 1.30
C GLY A 265 -9.46 24.38 -0.08
N ALA A 266 -9.53 23.54 -1.10
CA ALA A 266 -9.35 23.96 -2.49
C ALA A 266 -10.07 22.97 -3.41
N ALA A 267 -11.40 23.06 -3.45
CA ALA A 267 -12.15 22.64 -4.62
C ALA A 267 -11.79 23.58 -5.79
N ALA A 268 -10.57 23.44 -6.31
CA ALA A 268 -10.22 23.97 -7.61
C ALA A 268 -10.76 22.98 -8.63
N THR A 269 -11.79 23.41 -9.36
CA THR A 269 -12.19 22.87 -10.66
C THR A 269 -11.00 22.24 -11.37
N ILE A 270 -11.11 20.96 -11.72
CA ILE A 270 -10.18 20.26 -12.60
C ILE A 270 -10.15 21.07 -13.90
N ALA A 271 -9.13 21.91 -14.05
CA ALA A 271 -8.86 22.63 -15.28
C ALA A 271 -8.32 21.61 -16.28
N GLU A 272 -9.20 21.23 -17.19
CA GLU A 272 -8.89 20.54 -18.44
C GLU A 272 -7.66 21.20 -19.10
N ALA A 273 -6.60 20.42 -19.32
CA ALA A 273 -5.44 20.85 -20.08
C ALA A 273 -5.86 21.13 -21.54
N PRO A 274 -5.47 22.27 -22.15
CA PRO A 274 -6.08 22.73 -23.39
C PRO A 274 -5.66 21.89 -24.59
N PRO A 275 -6.58 21.58 -25.54
CA PRO A 275 -6.20 21.11 -26.86
C PRO A 275 -5.66 22.28 -27.70
N ALA A 276 -4.67 21.97 -28.55
CA ALA A 276 -4.12 22.92 -29.52
C ALA A 276 -5.22 23.45 -30.47
N THR A 277 -5.29 24.77 -30.64
CA THR A 277 -6.14 25.44 -31.64
C THR A 277 -5.32 25.86 -32.87
N PRO A 278 -5.97 26.05 -34.03
CA PRO A 278 -6.25 27.43 -34.42
C PRO A 278 -7.64 27.69 -35.06
N SER A 279 -8.17 28.88 -34.72
CA SER A 279 -8.91 29.84 -35.57
C SER A 279 -10.44 29.79 -35.77
N ALA A 280 -11.10 30.71 -35.04
CA ALA A 280 -12.01 31.79 -35.49
C ALA A 280 -13.52 31.54 -35.80
N PRO A 281 -14.40 32.58 -35.68
CA PRO A 281 -15.63 32.51 -34.84
C PRO A 281 -16.96 32.98 -35.49
N VAL A 282 -18.10 32.64 -34.89
CA VAL A 282 -19.43 33.36 -34.94
C VAL A 282 -20.21 32.90 -33.68
N SER A 283 -20.64 33.65 -32.66
CA SER A 283 -21.38 34.92 -32.44
C SER A 283 -22.93 34.82 -32.35
N THR A 284 -23.46 35.17 -31.16
CA THR A 284 -24.85 35.53 -30.75
C THR A 284 -25.91 34.41 -30.65
N ALA A 285 -26.86 34.34 -29.71
CA ALA A 285 -27.39 35.21 -28.63
C ALA A 285 -28.23 34.34 -27.62
N PRO A 286 -28.79 34.92 -26.52
CA PRO A 286 -29.20 34.20 -25.29
C PRO A 286 -30.69 33.80 -25.27
N VAL A 287 -31.16 33.09 -24.22
CA VAL A 287 -32.45 33.34 -23.53
C VAL A 287 -32.75 32.40 -22.33
N MET A 288 -33.17 33.05 -21.24
CA MET A 288 -34.07 32.71 -20.10
C MET A 288 -33.83 31.47 -19.21
N GLN A 289 -33.54 31.82 -17.95
CA GLN A 289 -33.76 31.03 -16.74
C GLN A 289 -35.25 31.04 -16.35
N THR A 290 -35.75 29.92 -15.83
CA THR A 290 -37.02 29.82 -15.11
C THR A 290 -36.78 29.43 -13.64
N PRO A 291 -37.58 29.95 -12.67
CA PRO A 291 -37.37 29.73 -11.23
C PRO A 291 -37.86 28.35 -10.76
N PRO A 292 -37.42 27.88 -9.57
CA PRO A 292 -37.76 26.55 -9.07
C PRO A 292 -39.18 26.49 -8.50
N ALA A 293 -39.84 25.34 -8.69
CA ALA A 293 -41.14 25.03 -8.14
C ALA A 293 -41.06 24.64 -6.64
N ALA A 294 -42.04 25.10 -5.87
CA ALA A 294 -42.18 24.89 -4.43
C ALA A 294 -42.55 23.42 -4.07
N PRO A 295 -42.16 22.93 -2.89
CA PRO A 295 -42.55 21.60 -2.40
C PRO A 295 -44.00 21.58 -1.89
N PRO A 296 -44.72 20.44 -2.00
CA PRO A 296 -46.08 20.27 -1.46
C PRO A 296 -46.09 20.17 0.09
N PRO A 297 -47.26 20.36 0.74
CA PRO A 297 -47.37 20.58 2.17
C PRO A 297 -47.12 19.33 3.01
N VAL A 298 -46.49 19.55 4.16
CA VAL A 298 -46.23 18.58 5.22
C VAL A 298 -47.55 18.19 5.88
N VAL A 299 -47.90 16.91 5.84
CA VAL A 299 -48.94 16.32 6.69
C VAL A 299 -48.25 15.87 7.98
N SER A 300 -48.66 16.45 9.10
CA SER A 300 -48.17 16.10 10.44
C SER A 300 -48.65 14.70 10.83
N GLU A 301 -47.73 13.75 10.99
CA GLU A 301 -47.98 12.50 11.73
C GLU A 301 -47.91 12.76 13.25
N PRO A 302 -48.73 12.08 14.07
CA PRO A 302 -48.73 12.24 15.52
C PRO A 302 -47.52 11.57 16.18
N ASP A 303 -47.07 12.17 17.29
CA ASP A 303 -45.93 11.79 18.12
C ASP A 303 -45.74 10.27 18.29
N ALA A 304 -44.64 9.76 17.73
CA ALA A 304 -44.11 8.45 18.08
C ALA A 304 -43.42 8.52 19.46
N PRO A 305 -43.64 7.54 20.36
CA PRO A 305 -42.97 7.52 21.65
C PRO A 305 -41.45 7.40 21.49
N PRO A 306 -40.65 7.87 22.47
CA PRO A 306 -39.19 7.88 22.35
C PRO A 306 -38.68 6.44 22.19
N SER A 307 -38.12 6.17 21.01
CA SER A 307 -37.42 4.93 20.73
C SER A 307 -36.12 4.91 21.54
N THR A 308 -36.14 4.23 22.68
CA THR A 308 -34.93 3.77 23.36
C THR A 308 -34.31 2.61 22.58
N ALA A 309 -33.87 2.89 21.35
CA ALA A 309 -32.90 2.03 20.69
C ALA A 309 -31.59 2.15 21.50
N PRO A 310 -30.94 1.04 21.88
CA PRO A 310 -29.64 1.12 22.53
C PRO A 310 -28.70 1.93 21.64
N ALA A 311 -28.09 2.97 22.20
CA ALA A 311 -27.11 3.79 21.49
C ALA A 311 -26.07 2.87 20.86
N MET A 312 -25.78 3.07 19.57
CA MET A 312 -24.67 2.37 18.94
C MET A 312 -23.41 2.59 19.77
N PRO A 313 -22.56 1.55 19.92
CA PRO A 313 -21.31 1.70 20.67
C PRO A 313 -20.51 2.87 20.09
N GLU A 314 -20.05 3.76 20.95
CA GLU A 314 -19.19 4.86 20.55
C GLU A 314 -17.88 4.28 20.03
N LEU A 315 -17.69 4.35 18.70
CA LEU A 315 -16.47 3.91 18.04
C LEU A 315 -15.30 4.82 18.49
N PRO A 316 -14.07 4.29 18.58
CA PRO A 316 -12.92 5.12 18.93
C PRO A 316 -12.70 6.20 17.86
N GLN A 317 -12.02 7.29 18.21
CA GLN A 317 -11.75 8.38 17.26
C GLN A 317 -10.98 7.92 16.00
N SER A 318 -10.27 6.79 16.08
CA SER A 318 -9.61 6.14 14.95
C SER A 318 -10.57 5.40 14.00
N GLY A 319 -11.87 5.37 14.27
CA GLY A 319 -12.89 4.66 13.49
C GLY A 319 -12.98 3.14 13.76
N TYR A 320 -11.97 2.51 14.37
CA TYR A 320 -11.95 1.08 14.69
C TYR A 320 -11.05 0.74 15.88
N PHE A 321 -11.34 -0.37 16.56
CA PHE A 321 -10.55 -0.85 17.71
C PHE A 321 -9.24 -1.51 17.28
N ASP A 322 -8.18 -1.26 18.04
CA ASP A 322 -6.94 -2.01 17.88
C ASP A 322 -6.98 -3.39 18.55
N LEU A 323 -5.90 -4.16 18.41
CA LEU A 323 -5.88 -5.55 18.84
C LEU A 323 -6.05 -5.69 20.36
N ASP A 324 -5.62 -4.72 21.15
CA ASP A 324 -5.82 -4.72 22.61
C ASP A 324 -7.28 -4.39 22.94
N GLN A 325 -7.80 -3.33 22.35
CA GLN A 325 -9.18 -2.88 22.56
C GLN A 325 -10.22 -3.90 22.06
N LEU A 326 -9.94 -4.58 20.95
CA LEU A 326 -10.83 -5.56 20.33
C LEU A 326 -11.04 -6.78 21.22
N PHE A 327 -10.03 -7.18 21.98
CA PHE A 327 -10.07 -8.34 22.87
C PHE A 327 -10.27 -7.98 24.35
N ALA A 328 -10.33 -6.70 24.70
CA ALA A 328 -10.33 -6.22 26.09
C ALA A 328 -11.42 -6.84 26.98
N THR A 329 -12.57 -7.16 26.41
CA THR A 329 -13.75 -7.70 27.12
C THR A 329 -14.01 -9.18 26.80
N GLY A 330 -13.07 -9.84 26.11
CA GLY A 330 -13.21 -11.22 25.66
C GLY A 330 -12.39 -12.23 26.49
N PRO A 331 -12.61 -13.54 26.28
CA PRO A 331 -11.91 -14.61 27.01
C PRO A 331 -10.39 -14.64 26.74
N TYR A 332 -9.95 -13.95 25.68
CA TYR A 332 -8.56 -13.88 25.25
C TYR A 332 -7.86 -12.56 25.61
N ALA A 333 -8.45 -11.72 26.47
CA ALA A 333 -7.87 -10.43 26.86
C ALA A 333 -6.43 -10.56 27.40
N ALA A 334 -6.14 -11.63 28.14
CA ALA A 334 -4.82 -11.91 28.72
C ALA A 334 -3.81 -12.54 27.75
N TYR A 335 -4.21 -12.86 26.51
CA TYR A 335 -3.35 -13.56 25.56
C TYR A 335 -2.29 -12.62 24.97
N ASN A 336 -1.15 -13.19 24.56
CA ASN A 336 -0.12 -12.43 23.86
C ASN A 336 -0.62 -11.95 22.49
N SER A 337 -0.01 -10.89 21.97
CA SER A 337 -0.39 -10.27 20.69
C SER A 337 -0.36 -11.25 19.51
N TYR A 338 0.59 -12.17 19.49
CA TYR A 338 0.66 -13.23 18.47
C TYR A 338 -0.59 -14.12 18.47
N SER A 339 -0.98 -14.63 19.65
CA SER A 339 -2.17 -15.47 19.79
C SER A 339 -3.44 -14.71 19.41
N ARG A 340 -3.58 -13.46 19.87
CA ARG A 340 -4.73 -12.62 19.52
C ARG A 340 -4.81 -12.33 18.02
N GLY A 341 -3.68 -12.13 17.36
CA GLY A 341 -3.64 -12.04 15.90
C GLY A 341 -4.11 -13.32 15.20
N GLN A 342 -3.67 -14.51 15.65
CA GLN A 342 -4.14 -15.78 15.08
C GLN A 342 -5.64 -16.02 15.31
N ILE A 343 -6.15 -15.67 16.49
CA ILE A 343 -7.58 -15.77 16.80
C ILE A 343 -8.38 -14.80 15.93
N LEU A 344 -7.90 -13.57 15.77
CA LEU A 344 -8.54 -12.59 14.89
C LEU A 344 -8.59 -13.07 13.44
N LYS A 345 -7.53 -13.71 12.96
CA LYS A 345 -7.48 -14.31 11.62
C LYS A 345 -8.56 -15.37 11.44
N GLN A 346 -8.78 -16.20 12.46
CA GLN A 346 -9.87 -17.19 12.43
C GLN A 346 -11.25 -16.52 12.45
N ALA A 347 -11.44 -15.48 13.27
CA ALA A 347 -12.67 -14.69 13.29
C ALA A 347 -12.98 -14.07 11.92
N GLN A 348 -12.01 -13.40 11.31
CA GLN A 348 -12.11 -12.86 9.96
C GLN A 348 -12.46 -13.95 8.92
N THR A 349 -11.86 -15.14 9.04
CA THR A 349 -12.16 -16.28 8.15
C THR A 349 -13.62 -16.73 8.28
N LYS A 350 -14.13 -16.82 9.52
CA LYS A 350 -15.54 -17.16 9.81
C LYS A 350 -16.49 -16.10 9.28
N LEU A 351 -16.21 -14.83 9.54
CA LEU A 351 -16.98 -13.69 9.06
C LEU A 351 -17.01 -13.64 7.52
N LYS A 352 -15.90 -14.01 6.88
CA LYS A 352 -15.80 -14.12 5.42
C LYS A 352 -16.66 -15.26 4.87
N ALA A 353 -16.63 -16.43 5.51
CA ALA A 353 -17.49 -17.56 5.15
C ALA A 353 -18.98 -17.22 5.31
N ALA A 354 -19.33 -16.35 6.25
CA ALA A 354 -20.68 -15.82 6.45
C ALA A 354 -21.08 -14.71 5.45
N GLY A 355 -20.17 -14.29 4.56
CA GLY A 355 -20.39 -13.20 3.61
C GLY A 355 -20.36 -11.80 4.24
N LEU A 356 -19.97 -11.68 5.51
CA LEU A 356 -19.95 -10.41 6.26
C LEU A 356 -18.60 -9.69 6.18
N TYR A 357 -17.55 -10.37 5.68
CA TYR A 357 -16.21 -9.82 5.55
C TYR A 357 -15.62 -10.09 4.17
N ALA A 358 -15.36 -9.03 3.41
CA ALA A 358 -14.85 -9.12 2.04
C ALA A 358 -13.31 -9.17 1.97
N SER A 359 -12.63 -8.54 2.93
CA SER A 359 -11.17 -8.38 2.95
C SER A 359 -10.41 -9.66 3.33
N SER A 360 -9.08 -9.59 3.33
CA SER A 360 -8.22 -10.71 3.71
C SER A 360 -8.30 -11.05 5.20
N ALA A 361 -8.32 -12.35 5.52
CA ALA A 361 -8.22 -12.85 6.90
C ALA A 361 -6.74 -12.96 7.28
N ASP A 362 -6.18 -11.88 7.81
CA ASP A 362 -4.75 -11.69 8.09
C ASP A 362 -4.42 -11.63 9.59
N GLY A 363 -5.44 -11.50 10.45
CA GLY A 363 -5.28 -11.37 11.89
C GLY A 363 -5.00 -9.93 12.34
N VAL A 364 -5.29 -8.95 11.49
CA VAL A 364 -5.00 -7.54 11.73
C VAL A 364 -6.31 -6.77 11.87
N PRO A 365 -6.53 -6.05 12.98
CA PRO A 365 -7.73 -5.24 13.15
C PRO A 365 -7.75 -4.09 12.14
N GLY A 366 -8.93 -3.84 11.58
CA GLY A 366 -9.19 -2.74 10.66
C GLY A 366 -10.68 -2.45 10.53
N PRO A 367 -11.09 -1.38 9.83
CA PRO A 367 -12.51 -1.02 9.70
C PRO A 367 -13.37 -2.08 9.04
N GLY A 368 -12.83 -2.79 8.04
CA GLY A 368 -13.53 -3.95 7.46
C GLY A 368 -13.80 -5.03 8.50
N THR A 369 -12.83 -5.27 9.39
CA THR A 369 -12.99 -6.24 10.49
C THR A 369 -14.03 -5.74 11.50
N GLN A 370 -13.95 -4.46 11.88
CA GLN A 370 -14.89 -3.82 12.80
C GLN A 370 -16.34 -3.88 12.28
N ARG A 371 -16.53 -3.50 11.01
CA ARG A 371 -17.81 -3.54 10.32
C ARG A 371 -18.36 -4.96 10.24
N ALA A 372 -17.51 -5.94 9.90
CA ALA A 372 -17.92 -7.33 9.84
C ALA A 372 -18.33 -7.87 11.22
N ILE A 373 -17.61 -7.51 12.29
CA ILE A 373 -17.97 -7.90 13.67
C ILE A 373 -19.31 -7.27 14.06
N LEU A 374 -19.50 -5.97 13.82
CA LEU A 374 -20.77 -5.29 14.10
C LEU A 374 -21.93 -5.92 13.32
N ALA A 375 -21.73 -6.19 12.03
CA ALA A 375 -22.74 -6.82 11.18
C ALA A 375 -23.09 -8.24 11.67
N HIS A 376 -22.09 -9.00 12.14
CA HIS A 376 -22.30 -10.31 12.74
C HIS A 376 -23.04 -10.23 14.06
N GLN A 377 -22.65 -9.31 14.94
CA GLN A 377 -23.35 -9.08 16.20
C GLN A 377 -24.81 -8.70 15.97
N GLN A 378 -25.06 -7.81 15.01
CA GLN A 378 -26.42 -7.43 14.61
C GLN A 378 -27.20 -8.65 14.07
N ALA A 379 -26.61 -9.44 13.17
CA ALA A 379 -27.25 -10.62 12.59
C ALA A 379 -27.54 -11.71 13.63
N GLN A 380 -26.71 -11.83 14.66
CA GLN A 380 -26.88 -12.78 15.77
C GLN A 380 -27.64 -12.19 16.97
N SER A 381 -28.18 -10.98 16.86
CA SER A 381 -28.88 -10.27 17.95
C SER A 381 -28.05 -10.16 19.25
N LEU A 382 -26.73 -10.02 19.10
CA LEU A 382 -25.78 -9.80 20.18
C LEU A 382 -25.64 -8.31 20.50
N PRO A 383 -25.15 -7.94 21.70
CA PRO A 383 -24.78 -6.57 21.98
C PRO A 383 -23.79 -6.03 20.92
N LEU A 384 -24.15 -4.90 20.30
CA LEU A 384 -23.27 -4.22 19.36
C LEU A 384 -22.13 -3.58 20.15
N SER A 385 -21.05 -4.31 20.33
CA SER A 385 -19.82 -3.80 20.97
C SER A 385 -18.75 -3.49 19.94
N GLY A 386 -18.83 -4.12 18.77
CA GLY A 386 -17.79 -4.13 17.76
C GLY A 386 -16.48 -4.76 18.24
N LYS A 387 -16.52 -5.50 19.36
CA LYS A 387 -15.38 -6.19 19.97
C LYS A 387 -15.56 -7.69 19.90
N LEU A 388 -14.46 -8.43 20.00
CA LEU A 388 -14.48 -9.88 20.17
C LEU A 388 -14.69 -10.23 21.65
N ASP A 389 -15.84 -9.83 22.19
CA ASP A 389 -16.30 -10.23 23.52
C ASP A 389 -16.67 -11.71 23.59
N THR A 390 -16.93 -12.21 24.81
CA THR A 390 -17.26 -13.62 25.04
C THR A 390 -18.44 -14.11 24.20
N ALA A 391 -19.49 -13.30 24.05
CA ALA A 391 -20.66 -13.67 23.26
C ALA A 391 -20.32 -13.77 21.76
N THR A 392 -19.55 -12.81 21.25
CA THR A 392 -19.12 -12.78 19.85
C THR A 392 -18.17 -13.93 19.54
N ILE A 393 -17.20 -14.21 20.40
CA ILE A 393 -16.28 -15.36 20.28
C ILE A 393 -17.07 -16.69 20.24
N GLY A 394 -18.02 -16.87 21.15
CA GLY A 394 -18.86 -18.06 21.19
C GLY A 394 -19.71 -18.22 19.93
N SER A 395 -20.32 -17.12 19.46
CA SER A 395 -21.15 -17.14 18.23
C SER A 395 -20.35 -17.47 16.96
N LEU A 396 -19.05 -17.17 16.93
CA LEU A 396 -18.15 -17.52 15.83
C LEU A 396 -17.59 -18.95 15.97
N GLY A 397 -17.90 -19.64 17.08
CA GLY A 397 -17.38 -20.96 17.40
C GLY A 397 -15.86 -20.95 17.57
N LEU A 398 -15.35 -19.93 18.25
CA LEU A 398 -13.92 -19.73 18.51
C LEU A 398 -13.55 -20.04 19.97
N ASP A 399 -14.36 -20.82 20.68
CA ASP A 399 -14.12 -21.19 22.07
C ASP A 399 -12.94 -22.14 22.25
N GLY A 400 -12.32 -22.13 23.43
CA GLY A 400 -11.35 -23.15 23.83
C GLY A 400 -9.98 -23.08 23.13
N ILE A 401 -9.70 -22.02 22.35
CA ILE A 401 -8.39 -21.83 21.72
C ILE A 401 -7.30 -21.64 22.79
N GLN A 402 -6.27 -22.47 22.75
CA GLN A 402 -5.12 -22.38 23.65
C GLN A 402 -4.16 -21.25 23.24
N GLN A 403 -3.51 -20.65 24.23
CA GLN A 403 -2.50 -19.62 24.00
C GLN A 403 -1.31 -20.20 23.23
N MET A 404 -0.89 -19.49 22.17
CA MET A 404 0.20 -19.88 21.29
C MET A 404 1.47 -19.08 21.61
N THR A 405 2.63 -19.66 21.37
CA THR A 405 3.90 -18.94 21.38
C THR A 405 4.26 -18.55 19.95
N ALA A 406 4.79 -17.33 19.78
CA ALA A 406 5.33 -16.94 18.48
C ALA A 406 6.44 -17.93 18.08
N PRO A 407 6.46 -18.41 16.83
CA PRO A 407 7.53 -19.27 16.38
C PRO A 407 8.87 -18.56 16.60
N LYS A 408 9.83 -19.27 17.21
CA LYS A 408 11.20 -18.77 17.28
C LYS A 408 11.64 -18.45 15.84
N PRO A 409 12.33 -17.32 15.59
CA PRO A 409 12.89 -17.05 14.28
C PRO A 409 13.69 -18.30 13.89
N GLN A 410 13.27 -18.94 12.80
CA GLN A 410 13.95 -20.14 12.33
C GLN A 410 15.36 -19.68 11.96
N ASN A 411 16.35 -20.12 12.74
CA ASN A 411 17.71 -20.18 12.27
C ASN A 411 17.63 -20.88 10.91
N GLN A 412 18.02 -20.14 9.87
CA GLN A 412 18.25 -20.70 8.55
C GLN A 412 19.09 -21.95 8.76
N THR A 413 18.47 -23.11 8.57
CA THR A 413 19.22 -24.35 8.54
C THR A 413 20.14 -24.19 7.33
N PRO A 414 21.47 -24.26 7.48
CA PRO A 414 22.36 -24.19 6.34
C PRO A 414 22.01 -25.37 5.44
N SER A 415 21.28 -25.11 4.36
CA SER A 415 20.98 -26.09 3.34
C SER A 415 22.24 -26.28 2.53
N GLY A 416 23.11 -27.13 3.06
CA GLY A 416 24.33 -27.57 2.45
C GLY A 416 24.78 -28.82 3.18
N LYS A 417 24.82 -29.96 2.48
CA LYS A 417 25.64 -31.10 2.93
C LYS A 417 26.98 -30.55 3.44
N PRO A 418 27.50 -31.00 4.58
CA PRO A 418 28.85 -30.61 4.97
C PRO A 418 29.79 -30.99 3.82
N ALA A 419 30.41 -29.99 3.21
CA ALA A 419 31.54 -30.24 2.32
C ALA A 419 32.57 -31.02 3.13
N PRO A 420 33.21 -32.07 2.58
CA PRO A 420 34.20 -32.83 3.31
C PRO A 420 35.29 -31.86 3.81
N SER A 421 35.53 -31.88 5.11
CA SER A 421 36.49 -31.02 5.80
C SER A 421 37.82 -31.01 5.04
N ARG A 422 38.19 -29.87 4.44
CA ARG A 422 39.53 -29.70 3.89
C ARG A 422 40.50 -29.79 5.06
N LEU A 423 41.33 -30.83 5.06
CA LEU A 423 42.44 -30.97 5.99
C LEU A 423 43.28 -29.68 5.97
N THR A 424 43.60 -29.15 7.15
CA THR A 424 44.50 -28.01 7.26
C THR A 424 45.87 -28.38 6.67
N PRO A 425 46.70 -27.40 6.24
CA PRO A 425 48.03 -27.68 5.73
C PRO A 425 48.87 -28.58 6.67
N GLU A 426 48.75 -28.39 7.98
CA GLU A 426 49.41 -29.23 8.99
C GLU A 426 48.90 -30.68 9.01
N GLN A 427 47.59 -30.88 8.85
CA GLN A 427 46.99 -32.22 8.76
C GLN A 427 47.33 -32.94 7.44
N ARG A 428 47.68 -32.20 6.38
CA ARG A 428 48.16 -32.79 5.11
C ARG A 428 49.60 -33.29 5.22
N VAL A 429 50.46 -32.59 5.98
CA VAL A 429 51.85 -33.01 6.22
C VAL A 429 51.90 -34.26 7.09
N LEU A 430 51.08 -34.33 8.15
CA LEU A 430 51.04 -35.49 9.04
C LEU A 430 50.52 -36.77 8.36
N ARG A 431 49.63 -36.63 7.37
CA ARG A 431 49.12 -37.75 6.56
C ARG A 431 50.09 -38.22 5.48
N ALA A 432 51.00 -37.35 5.03
CA ALA A 432 52.04 -37.71 4.06
C ALA A 432 53.20 -38.51 4.71
N LEU A 433 53.46 -38.30 6.00
CA LEU A 433 54.52 -38.98 6.75
C LEU A 433 54.13 -40.39 7.25
N THR A 434 52.85 -40.76 7.18
CA THR A 434 52.32 -42.02 7.73
C THR A 434 51.99 -43.10 6.68
N ARG A 435 52.20 -42.82 5.38
CA ARG A 435 52.12 -43.84 4.33
C ARG A 435 53.53 -44.33 3.97
N GLY A 436 53.96 -45.40 4.64
CA GLY A 436 55.12 -46.18 4.22
C GLY A 436 54.92 -46.79 2.83
N PRO A 437 56.01 -47.12 2.11
CA PRO A 437 55.92 -47.69 0.77
C PRO A 437 55.39 -49.12 0.87
N GLN A 438 54.32 -49.43 0.15
CA GLN A 438 53.90 -50.80 -0.10
C GLN A 438 54.21 -51.10 -1.57
N THR A 439 55.12 -52.05 -1.72
CA THR A 439 55.55 -52.77 -2.93
C THR A 439 54.43 -53.56 -3.58
#